data_AF-A0A0D6E038-F1
#
_entry.id   AF-A0A0D6E038-F1
#
_cell.length_a   1.000
_cell.length_b   1.000
_cell.length_c   1.000
_cell.angle_alpha   90.00
_cell.angle_beta   90.00
_cell.angle_gamma   90.00
#
_symmetry.space_group_name_H-M   'P 1'
#
loop_
_entity.id
_entity.type
_entity.pdbx_description
1 polymer ?
#
loop_
_entity_poly.entity_id
_entity_poly.type
_entity_poly.pdbx_seq_one_letter_code
_entity_poly.pdbx_strand_id
1 'polypeptide(L)'
;MEAPRFDEEFNNWQLPTREYAQEEKMAEHIKTADRLKEIAFFSNIATFSVFIVIGCSVLMAVMPSFLAVIISIVLSFTMLTVLKKTSKHA
;
A
#
# COMPACT_ATOMS: atom_id res chain seq x y z
N MET A 1 -47.16 53.82 -12.76
CA MET A 1 -46.02 53.20 -12.07
C MET A 1 -45.13 52.61 -13.15
N GLU A 2 -43.94 53.17 -13.37
CA GLU A 2 -42.96 52.61 -14.32
C GLU A 2 -42.38 51.32 -13.74
N ALA A 3 -42.22 50.30 -14.60
CA ALA A 3 -41.70 49.00 -14.19
C ALA A 3 -40.21 49.10 -13.83
N PRO A 4 -39.74 48.39 -12.78
CA PRO A 4 -38.33 48.40 -12.41
C PRO A 4 -37.46 47.86 -13.55
N ARG A 5 -36.47 48.64 -13.99
CA ARG A 5 -35.48 48.24 -15.01
C ARG A 5 -34.44 47.32 -14.37
N PHE A 6 -34.53 46.02 -14.66
CA PHE A 6 -33.60 44.99 -14.16
C PHE A 6 -32.27 44.93 -14.95
N ASP A 7 -32.15 45.74 -15.99
CA ASP A 7 -31.08 45.70 -16.98
C ASP A 7 -29.74 46.22 -16.41
N GLU A 8 -29.79 47.08 -15.39
CA GLU A 8 -28.60 47.70 -14.76
C GLU A 8 -27.96 46.81 -13.67
N GLU A 9 -28.71 45.88 -13.07
CA GLU A 9 -28.20 44.97 -12.04
C GLU A 9 -27.36 43.83 -12.65
N PHE A 10 -27.69 43.38 -13.86
CA PHE A 10 -26.96 42.30 -14.52
C PHE A 10 -25.55 42.74 -14.96
N ASN A 11 -25.37 44.03 -15.23
CA ASN A 11 -24.08 44.60 -15.66
C ASN A 11 -23.13 44.94 -14.49
N ASN A 12 -23.61 44.82 -13.24
CA ASN A 12 -22.83 45.04 -12.01
C ASN A 12 -22.26 43.74 -11.42
N TRP A 13 -22.41 42.59 -12.09
CA TRP A 13 -21.63 41.41 -11.78
C TRP A 13 -20.17 41.73 -12.07
N GLN A 14 -19.42 42.05 -11.01
CA GLN A 14 -17.99 42.29 -11.06
C GLN A 14 -17.35 41.09 -11.79
N LEU A 15 -16.80 41.35 -12.97
CA LEU A 15 -15.99 40.39 -13.70
C LEU A 15 -14.93 39.86 -12.74
N PRO A 16 -14.63 38.54 -12.71
CA PRO A 16 -13.65 37.99 -11.80
C PRO A 16 -12.36 38.81 -11.90
N THR A 17 -12.01 39.54 -10.84
CA THR A 17 -10.73 40.27 -10.84
C THR A 17 -9.62 39.24 -10.96
N ARG A 18 -8.50 39.60 -11.61
CA ARG A 18 -7.39 38.68 -11.89
C ARG A 18 -6.93 37.89 -10.66
N GLU A 19 -7.10 38.47 -9.47
CA GLU A 19 -6.77 37.84 -8.20
C GLU A 19 -7.68 36.64 -7.88
N TYR A 20 -9.01 36.76 -8.03
CA TYR A 20 -9.94 35.64 -7.84
C TYR A 20 -9.70 34.49 -8.83
N ALA A 21 -9.34 34.80 -10.08
CA ALA A 21 -8.99 33.78 -11.07
C ALA A 21 -7.68 33.04 -10.74
N GLN A 22 -6.77 33.69 -9.99
CA GLN A 22 -5.55 33.06 -9.49
C GLN A 22 -5.82 32.23 -8.24
N GLU A 23 -6.70 32.70 -7.36
CA GLU A 23 -7.15 31.98 -6.16
C GLU A 23 -7.92 30.70 -6.52
N GLU A 24 -8.82 30.74 -7.50
CA GLU A 24 -9.51 29.54 -8.00
C GLU A 24 -8.52 28.52 -8.56
N LYS A 25 -7.53 28.97 -9.35
CA LYS A 25 -6.48 28.08 -9.87
C LYS A 25 -5.63 27.49 -8.76
N MET A 26 -5.26 28.27 -7.74
CA MET A 26 -4.54 27.74 -6.56
C MET A 26 -5.39 26.75 -5.77
N ALA A 27 -6.69 27.01 -5.58
CA ALA A 27 -7.61 26.11 -4.91
C ALA A 27 -7.81 24.79 -5.67
N GLU A 28 -7.87 24.85 -7.01
CA GLU A 28 -7.89 23.66 -7.87
C GLU A 28 -6.57 22.88 -7.78
N HIS A 29 -5.42 23.56 -7.81
CA HIS A 29 -4.12 22.93 -7.64
C HIS A 29 -3.98 22.23 -6.28
N ILE A 30 -4.46 22.85 -5.20
CA ILE A 30 -4.48 22.25 -3.86
C ILE A 30 -5.39 21.00 -3.85
N LYS A 31 -6.59 21.08 -4.42
CA LYS A 31 -7.49 19.91 -4.55
C LYS A 31 -6.85 18.79 -5.37
N THR A 32 -6.19 19.10 -6.49
CA THR A 32 -5.50 18.08 -7.30
C THR A 32 -4.31 17.47 -6.57
N ALA A 33 -3.56 18.26 -5.80
CA ALA A 33 -2.44 17.77 -4.99
C ALA A 33 -2.90 16.80 -3.89
N ASP A 34 -4.03 17.07 -3.24
CA ASP A 34 -4.62 16.16 -2.25
C ASP A 34 -5.10 14.85 -2.89
N ARG A 35 -5.69 14.90 -4.10
CA ARG A 35 -6.07 13.69 -4.85
C ARG A 35 -4.87 12.87 -5.29
N LEU A 36 -3.79 13.51 -5.71
CA LEU A 36 -2.54 12.81 -6.08
C LEU A 36 -1.90 12.16 -4.85
N LYS A 37 -1.94 12.82 -3.69
CA LYS A 37 -1.46 12.26 -2.42
C LYS A 37 -2.27 11.04 -1.99
N GLU A 38 -3.59 11.09 -2.17
CA GLU A 38 -4.50 9.97 -1.89
C GLU A 38 -4.22 8.78 -2.83
N ILE A 39 -4.06 9.02 -4.13
CA ILE A 39 -3.70 7.97 -5.10
C ILE A 39 -2.33 7.37 -4.80
N ALA A 40 -1.34 8.20 -4.43
CA ALA A 40 -0.01 7.72 -4.05
C ALA A 40 -0.07 6.85 -2.79
N PHE A 41 -0.90 7.20 -1.81
CA PHE A 41 -1.11 6.41 -0.60
C PHE A 41 -1.72 5.03 -0.91
N PHE A 42 -2.78 4.99 -1.72
CA PHE A 42 -3.40 3.73 -2.14
C PHE A 42 -2.47 2.88 -2.99
N SER A 43 -1.72 3.51 -3.92
CA SER A 43 -0.72 2.82 -4.74
C SER A 43 0.39 2.21 -3.89
N ASN A 44 0.85 2.91 -2.86
CA ASN A 44 1.90 2.41 -1.97
C ASN A 44 1.41 1.19 -1.16
N ILE A 45 0.18 1.24 -0.64
CA ILE A 45 -0.43 0.10 0.08
C ILE A 45 -0.61 -1.10 -0.86
N ALA A 46 -1.11 -0.88 -2.07
CA ALA A 46 -1.31 -1.96 -3.05
C ALA A 46 0.03 -2.61 -3.42
N THR A 47 1.07 -1.80 -3.62
CA THR A 47 2.42 -2.28 -3.94
C THR A 47 2.98 -3.11 -2.78
N PHE A 48 2.86 -2.61 -1.54
CA PHE A 48 3.27 -3.34 -0.34
C PHE A 48 2.54 -4.68 -0.19
N SER A 49 1.23 -4.71 -0.45
CA SER A 49 0.44 -5.94 -0.41
C SER A 49 0.95 -6.98 -1.41
N VAL A 50 1.25 -6.58 -2.64
CA VAL A 50 1.78 -7.49 -3.66
C VAL A 50 3.16 -8.02 -3.25
N PHE A 51 4.04 -7.15 -2.76
CA PHE A 51 5.36 -7.55 -2.27
C PHE A 51 5.28 -8.52 -1.09
N ILE A 52 4.35 -8.32 -0.14
CA ILE A 52 4.15 -9.26 0.96
C ILE A 52 3.72 -10.63 0.44
N VAL A 53 2.77 -10.70 -0.49
CA VAL A 53 2.29 -11.99 -1.02
C VAL A 53 3.42 -12.76 -1.71
N ILE A 54 4.24 -12.07 -2.50
CA ILE A 54 5.41 -12.66 -3.15
C ILE A 54 6.46 -13.07 -2.10
N GLY A 55 6.74 -12.23 -1.11
CA GLY A 55 7.68 -12.55 -0.04
C GLY A 55 7.24 -13.78 0.76
N CYS A 56 5.97 -13.86 1.11
CA CYS A 56 5.39 -15.00 1.82
C CYS A 56 5.42 -16.28 0.98
N SER A 57 5.16 -16.22 -0.33
CA SER A 57 5.22 -17.40 -1.19
C SER A 57 6.63 -17.95 -1.31
N VAL A 58 7.63 -17.08 -1.48
CA VAL A 58 9.05 -17.48 -1.50
C VAL A 58 9.47 -18.04 -0.14
N LEU A 59 9.10 -17.39 0.97
CA LEU A 59 9.39 -17.89 2.31
C LEU A 59 8.76 -19.26 2.56
N MET A 60 7.50 -19.48 2.14
CA MET A 60 6.85 -20.79 2.24
C MET A 60 7.52 -21.85 1.39
N ALA A 61 8.17 -21.50 0.28
CA ALA A 61 8.94 -22.44 -0.52
C ALA A 61 10.29 -22.81 0.12
N VAL A 62 10.93 -21.88 0.83
CA VAL A 62 12.28 -22.05 1.41
C VAL A 62 12.27 -22.53 2.86
N MET A 63 11.25 -22.17 3.65
CA MET A 63 11.09 -22.64 5.03
C MET A 63 11.07 -24.17 5.19
N PRO A 64 10.36 -24.94 4.35
CA PRO A 64 10.31 -26.39 4.47
C PRO A 64 11.68 -27.04 4.25
N SER A 65 12.46 -26.53 3.30
CA SER A 65 13.80 -27.07 3.03
C SER A 65 14.78 -26.75 4.16
N PHE A 66 14.69 -25.57 4.76
CA PHE A 66 15.47 -25.23 5.95
C PHE A 66 15.10 -26.13 7.16
N LEU A 67 13.80 -26.31 7.42
CA LEU A 67 13.32 -27.19 8.49
C LEU A 67 13.69 -28.66 8.25
N ALA A 68 13.63 -29.12 7.00
CA ALA A 68 14.00 -30.48 6.63
C ALA A 68 15.46 -30.82 6.99
N VAL A 69 16.39 -29.87 6.82
CA VAL A 69 17.80 -30.06 7.20
C VAL A 69 17.93 -30.28 8.71
N ILE A 70 17.26 -29.45 9.52
CA ILE A 70 17.29 -29.57 10.99
C ILE A 70 16.69 -30.92 11.42
N ILE A 71 15.53 -31.28 10.86
CA ILE A 71 14.86 -32.55 11.15
C ILE A 71 15.76 -33.73 10.77
N SER A 72 16.44 -33.67 9.63
CA SER A 72 17.37 -34.71 9.18
C SER A 72 18.52 -34.92 10.17
N ILE A 73 19.09 -33.84 10.72
CA ILE A 73 20.16 -33.93 11.73
C ILE A 73 19.64 -34.62 12.98
N VAL A 74 18.48 -34.21 13.49
CA VAL A 74 17.84 -34.80 14.68
C VAL A 74 17.56 -36.28 14.44
N LEU A 75 16.97 -36.63 13.30
CA LEU A 75 16.66 -38.01 12.95
C LEU A 75 17.93 -38.87 12.93
N SER A 76 19.00 -38.38 12.31
CA SER A 76 20.28 -39.08 12.24
C SER A 76 20.88 -39.32 13.64
N PHE A 77 20.75 -38.35 14.55
CA PHE A 77 21.16 -38.50 15.95
C PHE A 77 20.33 -39.55 16.68
N THR A 78 19.01 -39.51 16.55
CA THR A 78 18.13 -40.51 17.20
C THR A 78 18.44 -41.92 16.73
N MET A 79 18.71 -42.09 15.42
CA MET A 79 19.03 -43.39 14.84
C MET A 79 20.38 -43.94 15.35
N LEU A 80 21.39 -43.08 15.50
CA LEU A 80 22.66 -43.46 16.14
C LEU A 80 22.49 -43.87 17.60
N THR A 81 21.62 -43.18 18.35
CA THR A 81 21.33 -43.56 19.75
C THR A 81 20.63 -44.91 19.84
N VAL A 82 19.65 -45.17 18.97
CA VAL A 82 18.96 -46.46 18.89
C VAL A 82 19.95 -47.57 18.51
N LEU A 83 20.78 -47.35 17.50
CA LEU A 83 21.78 -48.34 17.06
C LEU A 83 22.78 -48.67 18.17
N LYS A 84 23.30 -47.66 18.88
CA LYS A 84 24.18 -47.86 20.04
C LYS A 84 23.49 -48.60 21.19
N LYS A 85 22.19 -48.38 21.40
CA LYS A 85 21.42 -49.07 22.43
C LYS A 85 21.20 -50.53 22.07
N THR A 86 20.85 -50.82 20.81
CA THR A 86 20.68 -52.19 20.31
C THR A 86 22.00 -52.96 20.33
N SER A 87 23.12 -52.34 19.93
CA SER A 87 24.45 -52.98 19.96
C SER A 87 24.97 -53.27 21.37
N LYS A 88 24.45 -52.60 22.41
CA LYS A 88 24.81 -52.90 23.81
C LYS A 88 23.95 -54.01 24.43
N HIS A 89 22.82 -54.34 23.81
CA HIS A 89 21.89 -55.37 24.27
C HIS A 89 21.91 -56.64 23.42
N ALA A 90 22.65 -56.65 22.32
CA ALA A 90 23.00 -57.83 21.52
C ALA A 90 24.34 -58.41 21.99
#